data_AF-A0A7C9K4X2-F1
#
_entry.id   AF-A0A7C9K4X2-F1
#
_cell.length_a   1.000
_cell.length_b   1.000
_cell.length_c   1.000
_cell.angle_alpha   90.00
_cell.angle_beta   90.00
_cell.angle_gamma   90.00
#
_symmetry.space_group_name_H-M   'P 1'
#
loop_
_entity.id
_entity.type
_entity.pdbx_description
1 polymer ?
#
loop_
_entity_poly.entity_id
_entity_poly.type
_entity_poly.pdbx_seq_one_letter_code
_entity_poly.pdbx_strand_id
1 'polypeptide(L)'
;MSSPTVQLFRPVCIGLASLMLSGCFYANTSQAPIATTYPYTEQQRMQAAQHWEVLAQHEAAGILRSERVRFRDLHIPVQEHTLTNAYQGGEFERGFRTLLTSELVSGGGSVTTQPHPHGATINIDVEVVEHRDRGYVRPPFGTYTSLAGGVAVASIALSNWSQPALGLIPAAILADTTNGSWTHVGNEEIIITTQIVDEDRILYSSSNIYYINAGDRRHYAPHRVPQAPTIPSVSITDTW
;
A
#
# COMPACT_ATOMS: atom_id res chain seq x y z
N MET A 1 -73.81 -13.32 -41.63
CA MET A 1 -74.19 -12.60 -40.40
C MET A 1 -72.93 -12.39 -39.59
N SER A 2 -72.82 -11.18 -39.05
CA SER A 2 -71.65 -10.46 -38.52
C SER A 2 -71.12 -10.95 -37.15
N SER A 3 -69.79 -10.79 -36.97
CA SER A 3 -68.90 -10.71 -35.77
C SER A 3 -69.56 -10.31 -34.42
N PRO A 4 -68.96 -10.55 -33.22
CA PRO A 4 -67.54 -10.29 -32.83
C PRO A 4 -66.95 -11.38 -31.88
N THR A 5 -65.71 -11.40 -31.35
CA THR A 5 -65.02 -10.39 -30.53
C THR A 5 -63.54 -10.77 -30.36
N VAL A 6 -62.67 -9.98 -30.99
CA VAL A 6 -61.26 -9.82 -30.65
C VAL A 6 -61.21 -8.98 -29.38
N GLN A 7 -60.98 -9.55 -28.19
CA GLN A 7 -60.80 -8.70 -26.99
C GLN A 7 -60.05 -9.29 -25.78
N LEU A 8 -59.47 -10.50 -25.83
CA LEU A 8 -58.80 -11.06 -24.66
C LEU A 8 -57.26 -10.90 -24.62
N PHE A 9 -56.60 -10.52 -25.72
CA PHE A 9 -55.14 -10.41 -25.77
C PHE A 9 -54.58 -9.03 -25.41
N ARG A 10 -55.42 -7.99 -25.27
CA ARG A 10 -54.97 -6.61 -24.95
C ARG A 10 -54.67 -6.31 -23.47
N PRO A 11 -55.22 -6.96 -22.43
CA PRO A 11 -54.93 -6.56 -21.05
C PRO A 11 -53.61 -7.13 -20.51
N VAL A 12 -53.10 -8.25 -21.06
CA VAL A 12 -51.87 -8.92 -20.57
C VAL A 12 -50.61 -8.13 -20.95
N CYS A 13 -50.54 -7.59 -22.16
CA CYS A 13 -49.39 -6.78 -22.59
C CYS A 13 -49.30 -5.42 -21.87
N ILE A 14 -50.44 -4.86 -21.46
CA ILE A 14 -50.47 -3.58 -20.71
C ILE A 14 -50.01 -3.79 -19.26
N GLY A 15 -50.38 -4.92 -18.63
CA GLY A 15 -49.92 -5.26 -17.28
C GLY A 15 -48.40 -5.44 -17.17
N LEU A 16 -47.78 -6.08 -18.16
CA LEU A 16 -46.33 -6.30 -18.18
C LEU A 16 -45.53 -5.00 -18.43
N ALA A 17 -46.06 -4.10 -19.28
CA ALA A 17 -45.45 -2.79 -19.54
C ALA A 17 -45.53 -1.84 -18.33
N SER A 18 -46.59 -1.93 -17.54
CA SER A 18 -46.80 -1.11 -16.34
C SER A 18 -45.79 -1.44 -15.22
N LEU A 19 -45.38 -2.71 -15.09
CA LEU A 19 -44.38 -3.17 -14.13
C LEU A 19 -42.94 -2.75 -14.48
N MET A 20 -42.68 -2.37 -15.74
CA MET A 20 -41.36 -1.92 -16.20
C MET A 20 -41.14 -0.40 -16.02
N LEU A 21 -42.19 0.39 -15.75
CA LEU A 21 -42.08 1.85 -15.60
C LEU A 21 -42.02 2.35 -14.14
N SER A 22 -42.21 1.50 -13.13
CA SER A 22 -42.13 1.88 -11.72
C SER A 22 -40.70 1.92 -11.14
N GLY A 23 -39.66 1.75 -11.97
CA GLY A 23 -38.30 1.48 -11.54
C GLY A 23 -37.25 2.56 -11.83
N CYS A 24 -37.56 3.86 -11.81
CA CYS A 24 -36.56 4.90 -12.12
C CYS A 24 -36.63 6.21 -11.30
N PHE A 25 -37.36 6.24 -10.17
CA PHE A 25 -37.35 7.40 -9.27
C PHE A 25 -37.21 6.91 -7.83
N TYR A 26 -36.22 7.42 -7.08
CA TYR A 26 -35.79 7.08 -5.70
C TYR A 26 -34.52 6.23 -5.52
N ALA A 27 -33.59 6.18 -6.46
CA ALA A 27 -32.24 5.69 -6.17
C ALA A 27 -31.29 6.89 -6.08
N ASN A 28 -30.65 7.09 -4.92
CA ASN A 28 -29.62 8.13 -4.62
C ASN A 28 -30.08 9.43 -3.92
N THR A 29 -31.22 9.45 -3.22
CA THR A 29 -31.50 10.52 -2.24
C THR A 29 -31.24 10.00 -0.84
N SER A 30 -30.17 10.45 -0.21
CA SER A 30 -29.93 10.25 1.22
C SER A 30 -30.02 11.59 1.93
N GLN A 31 -30.59 11.61 3.14
CA GLN A 31 -30.64 12.80 3.99
C GLN A 31 -29.24 13.21 4.50
N ALA A 32 -28.24 12.35 4.33
CA ALA A 32 -26.84 12.63 4.64
C ALA A 32 -25.91 11.99 3.59
N PRO A 33 -24.75 12.59 3.29
CA PRO A 33 -23.73 11.97 2.45
C PRO A 33 -23.38 10.57 2.95
N ILE A 34 -23.38 9.59 2.05
CA ILE A 34 -22.95 8.23 2.38
C ILE A 34 -21.42 8.17 2.40
N ALA A 35 -20.86 7.46 3.37
CA ALA A 35 -19.43 7.19 3.39
C ALA A 35 -19.06 6.40 2.11
N THR A 36 -18.12 6.92 1.35
CA THR A 36 -17.51 6.23 0.21
C THR A 36 -16.10 5.79 0.59
N THR A 37 -15.63 4.72 -0.03
CA THR A 37 -14.27 4.20 0.20
C THR A 37 -13.33 4.65 -0.92
N TYR A 38 -12.02 4.57 -0.70
CA TYR A 38 -11.02 4.85 -1.71
C TYR A 38 -11.08 3.81 -2.85
N PRO A 39 -10.67 4.17 -4.07
CA PRO A 39 -10.52 3.20 -5.15
C PRO A 39 -9.46 2.14 -4.79
N TYR A 40 -9.60 0.93 -5.34
CA TYR A 40 -8.64 -0.14 -5.12
C TYR A 40 -7.25 0.27 -5.62
N THR A 41 -6.25 0.11 -4.76
CA THR A 41 -4.83 0.33 -5.08
C THR A 41 -4.00 -0.77 -4.41
N GLU A 42 -2.90 -1.13 -5.05
CA GLU A 42 -1.91 -2.03 -4.47
C GLU A 42 -0.82 -1.20 -3.79
N GLN A 43 -0.29 -1.72 -2.69
CA GLN A 43 0.78 -1.10 -1.94
C GLN A 43 1.89 -2.11 -1.67
N GLN A 44 3.13 -1.66 -1.82
CA GLN A 44 4.29 -2.51 -1.62
C GLN A 44 4.59 -2.77 -0.14
N ARG A 45 5.28 -3.88 0.12
CA ARG A 45 5.66 -4.33 1.46
C ARG A 45 7.18 -4.46 1.59
N MET A 46 7.73 -3.88 2.63
CA MET A 46 9.15 -3.93 2.98
C MET A 46 9.43 -5.14 3.87
N GLN A 47 9.71 -6.30 3.26
CA GLN A 47 9.97 -7.57 3.97
C GLN A 47 11.43 -8.03 3.95
N ALA A 48 12.28 -7.43 3.11
CA ALA A 48 13.67 -7.83 2.97
C ALA A 48 14.57 -6.61 2.76
N ALA A 49 15.83 -6.70 3.15
CA ALA A 49 16.82 -5.64 2.96
C ALA A 49 17.00 -5.26 1.47
N GLN A 50 16.81 -6.20 0.55
CA GLN A 50 16.80 -5.91 -0.89
C GLN A 50 15.72 -4.88 -1.28
N HIS A 51 14.57 -4.85 -0.59
CA HIS A 51 13.55 -3.84 -0.88
C HIS A 51 14.01 -2.44 -0.46
N TRP A 52 14.91 -2.33 0.53
CA TRP A 52 15.53 -1.06 0.91
C TRP A 52 16.45 -0.53 -0.19
N GLU A 53 17.15 -1.43 -0.89
CA GLU A 53 18.00 -1.10 -2.04
C GLU A 53 17.15 -0.61 -3.22
N VAL A 54 16.05 -1.30 -3.53
CA VAL A 54 15.11 -0.86 -4.57
C VAL A 54 14.56 0.54 -4.28
N LEU A 55 14.20 0.82 -3.02
CA LEU A 55 13.79 2.17 -2.62
C LEU A 55 14.95 3.18 -2.77
N ALA A 56 16.16 2.83 -2.37
CA ALA A 56 17.32 3.71 -2.46
C ALA A 56 17.62 4.08 -3.92
N GLN A 57 17.55 3.10 -4.82
CA GLN A 57 17.70 3.30 -6.26
C GLN A 57 16.61 4.21 -6.82
N HIS A 58 15.35 4.00 -6.41
CA HIS A 58 14.22 4.84 -6.82
C HIS A 58 14.40 6.29 -6.37
N GLU A 59 14.77 6.52 -5.12
CA GLU A 59 15.01 7.87 -4.58
C GLU A 59 16.22 8.54 -5.21
N ALA A 60 17.35 7.83 -5.37
CA ALA A 60 18.52 8.35 -6.06
C ALA A 60 18.18 8.80 -7.48
N ALA A 61 17.44 7.99 -8.24
CA ALA A 61 16.99 8.35 -9.57
C ALA A 61 16.06 9.58 -9.56
N GLY A 62 15.18 9.71 -8.56
CA GLY A 62 14.34 10.89 -8.37
C GLY A 62 15.15 12.16 -8.13
N ILE A 63 16.14 12.09 -7.23
CA ILE A 63 17.06 13.17 -6.89
C ILE A 63 17.87 13.60 -8.13
N LEU A 64 18.49 12.64 -8.84
CA LEU A 64 19.34 12.94 -10.00
C LEU A 64 18.57 13.48 -11.21
N ARG A 65 17.27 13.20 -11.31
CA ARG A 65 16.39 13.83 -12.32
C ARG A 65 16.00 15.26 -11.96
N SER A 66 16.00 15.63 -10.69
CA SER A 66 15.57 16.95 -10.25
C SER A 66 16.61 18.02 -10.57
N GLU A 67 16.21 19.00 -11.39
CA GLU A 67 17.09 20.07 -11.87
C GLU A 67 17.65 20.94 -10.75
N ARG A 68 16.93 21.02 -9.63
CA ARG A 68 17.28 21.83 -8.46
C ARG A 68 18.44 21.25 -7.65
N VAL A 69 18.66 19.94 -7.72
CA VAL A 69 19.58 19.22 -6.81
C VAL A 69 20.64 18.40 -7.54
N ARG A 70 20.41 17.98 -8.79
CA ARG A 70 21.31 17.05 -9.52
C ARG A 70 22.78 17.49 -9.65
N PHE A 71 23.05 18.80 -9.56
CA PHE A 71 24.41 19.37 -9.66
C PHE A 71 24.89 20.00 -8.34
N ARG A 72 24.18 19.75 -7.23
CA ARG A 72 24.59 20.22 -5.90
C ARG A 72 25.45 19.16 -5.23
N ASP A 73 26.34 19.61 -4.38
CA ASP A 73 27.03 18.73 -3.44
C ASP A 73 26.04 18.28 -2.37
N LEU A 74 25.78 16.98 -2.31
CA LEU A 74 24.82 16.38 -1.41
C LEU A 74 25.53 15.80 -0.19
N HIS A 75 25.11 16.18 1.01
CA HIS A 75 25.63 15.60 2.24
C HIS A 75 24.54 14.78 2.93
N ILE A 76 24.84 13.51 3.20
CA ILE A 76 23.97 12.66 4.03
C ILE A 76 24.57 12.64 5.43
N PRO A 77 23.94 13.26 6.44
CA PRO A 77 24.47 13.30 7.78
C PRO A 77 24.50 11.87 8.34
N VAL A 78 25.64 11.53 8.95
CA VAL A 78 25.76 10.32 9.75
C VAL A 78 25.08 10.62 11.09
N GLN A 79 24.08 9.84 11.47
CA GLN A 79 23.54 9.92 12.83
C GLN A 79 24.61 9.39 13.79
N GLU A 80 25.21 10.30 14.56
CA GLU A 80 26.04 9.90 15.68
C GLU A 80 25.15 9.29 16.77
N HIS A 81 25.33 7.99 17.02
CA HIS A 81 24.71 7.27 18.12
C HIS A 81 25.33 7.75 19.45
N THR A 82 24.97 8.94 19.90
CA THR A 82 25.19 9.32 21.31
C THR A 82 24.33 8.41 22.19
N LEU A 83 24.74 8.13 23.44
CA LEU A 83 24.01 7.24 24.36
C LEU A 83 22.52 7.62 24.52
N THR A 84 22.17 8.88 24.27
CA THR A 84 20.79 9.41 24.29
C THR A 84 20.00 9.13 23.01
N ASN A 85 20.68 9.05 21.86
CA ASN A 85 20.09 8.88 20.52
C ASN A 85 20.46 7.54 19.86
N ALA A 86 21.02 6.58 20.61
CA ALA A 86 21.47 5.28 20.09
C ALA A 86 20.37 4.50 19.35
N TYR A 87 19.10 4.85 19.58
CA TYR A 87 17.90 4.24 19.00
C TYR A 87 17.14 5.15 18.04
N GLN A 88 17.71 6.30 17.63
CA GLN A 88 17.16 7.08 16.53
C GLN A 88 17.65 6.42 15.22
N GLY A 89 16.70 6.11 14.33
CA GLY A 89 16.90 5.56 12.98
C GLY A 89 16.88 4.05 12.77
N GLY A 90 17.16 3.23 13.79
CA GLY A 90 17.12 1.77 13.63
C GLY A 90 18.05 1.23 12.54
N GLU A 91 17.93 -0.06 12.24
CA GLU A 91 18.77 -0.73 11.23
C GLU A 91 18.41 -0.29 9.81
N PHE A 92 17.13 0.01 9.58
CA PHE A 92 16.64 0.47 8.29
C PHE A 92 17.24 1.82 7.92
N GLU A 93 17.15 2.87 8.76
CA GLU A 93 17.63 4.21 8.37
C GLU A 93 19.14 4.19 8.09
N ARG A 94 19.90 3.45 8.93
CA ARG A 94 21.34 3.28 8.72
C ARG A 94 21.64 2.59 7.38
N GLY A 95 21.00 1.45 7.13
CA GLY A 95 21.18 0.70 5.87
C GLY A 95 20.75 1.52 4.66
N PHE A 96 19.60 2.18 4.74
CA PHE A 96 19.04 3.02 3.69
C PHE A 96 19.95 4.20 3.35
N ARG A 97 20.54 4.89 4.34
CA ARG A 97 21.54 5.95 4.10
C ARG A 97 22.75 5.44 3.31
N THR A 98 23.27 4.26 3.66
CA THR A 98 24.39 3.63 2.96
C THR A 98 24.03 3.24 1.53
N LEU A 99 22.86 2.63 1.33
CA LEU A 99 22.36 2.25 0.02
C LEU A 99 22.12 3.49 -0.85
N LEU A 100 21.45 4.51 -0.33
CA LEU A 100 21.18 5.77 -1.04
C LEU A 100 22.49 6.48 -1.42
N THR A 101 23.48 6.50 -0.54
CA THR A 101 24.82 7.02 -0.85
C THR A 101 25.43 6.27 -2.05
N SER A 102 25.37 4.94 -2.02
CA SER A 102 25.93 4.09 -3.08
C SER A 102 25.21 4.34 -4.41
N GLU A 103 23.88 4.40 -4.40
CA GLU A 103 23.06 4.65 -5.59
C GLU A 103 23.30 6.06 -6.16
N LEU A 104 23.38 7.10 -5.32
CA LEU A 104 23.69 8.46 -5.77
C LEU A 104 25.07 8.55 -6.42
N VAL A 105 26.10 7.96 -5.79
CA VAL A 105 27.47 7.96 -6.34
C VAL A 105 27.53 7.16 -7.65
N SER A 106 26.91 5.97 -7.69
CA SER A 106 26.87 5.14 -8.91
C SER A 106 26.13 5.81 -10.06
N GLY A 107 25.09 6.60 -9.76
CA GLY A 107 24.33 7.40 -10.71
C GLY A 107 25.01 8.72 -11.13
N GLY A 108 26.20 9.02 -10.60
CA GLY A 108 26.98 10.21 -10.96
C GLY A 108 26.66 11.48 -10.17
N GLY A 109 25.95 11.36 -9.05
CA GLY A 109 25.71 12.48 -8.12
C GLY A 109 26.96 12.87 -7.34
N SER A 110 27.09 14.16 -7.01
CA SER A 110 28.15 14.66 -6.13
C SER A 110 27.73 14.47 -4.67
N VAL A 111 28.42 13.59 -3.93
CA VAL A 111 28.14 13.32 -2.52
C VAL A 111 29.36 13.64 -1.66
N THR A 112 29.18 14.41 -0.58
CA THR A 112 30.25 14.85 0.31
C THR A 112 30.18 14.16 1.68
N THR A 113 31.36 13.85 2.24
CA THR A 113 31.48 13.25 3.58
C THR A 113 31.31 14.25 4.71
N GLN A 114 31.48 15.54 4.43
CA GLN A 114 31.29 16.64 5.37
C GLN A 114 30.34 17.69 4.77
N PRO A 115 29.60 18.43 5.61
CA PRO A 115 28.78 19.55 5.16
C PRO A 115 29.63 20.59 4.41
N HIS A 116 29.16 21.05 3.26
CA HIS A 116 29.78 22.14 2.50
C HIS A 116 29.01 23.46 2.70
N PRO A 117 29.68 24.63 2.70
CA PRO A 117 29.02 25.93 2.90
C PRO A 117 27.93 26.30 1.88
N HIS A 118 27.82 25.57 0.77
CA HIS A 118 26.75 25.67 -0.22
C HIS A 118 26.26 24.28 -0.68
N GLY A 119 26.51 23.26 0.15
CA GLY A 119 26.01 21.91 -0.08
C GLY A 119 24.57 21.78 0.40
N ALA A 120 23.82 20.86 -0.20
CA ALA A 120 22.48 20.53 0.27
C ALA A 120 22.55 19.28 1.18
N THR A 121 21.78 19.29 2.26
CA THR A 121 21.75 18.19 3.23
C THR A 121 20.54 17.31 2.98
N ILE A 122 20.76 15.99 2.94
CA ILE A 122 19.70 14.99 2.80
C ILE A 122 19.21 14.55 4.18
N ASN A 123 18.00 14.95 4.52
CA ASN A 123 17.30 14.52 5.71
C ASN A 123 16.41 13.32 5.37
N ILE A 124 16.49 12.28 6.19
CA ILE A 124 15.65 11.08 6.07
C ILE A 124 14.91 10.94 7.39
N ASP A 125 13.61 10.82 7.30
CA ASP A 125 12.71 10.58 8.42
C ASP A 125 11.90 9.31 8.18
N VAL A 126 11.74 8.51 9.23
CA VAL A 126 11.06 7.21 9.19
C VAL A 126 10.02 7.19 10.29
N GLU A 127 8.76 7.23 9.91
CA GLU A 127 7.64 7.16 10.82
C GLU A 127 6.93 5.81 10.71
N VAL A 128 6.82 5.09 11.82
CA VAL A 128 5.98 3.89 11.91
C VAL A 128 4.55 4.28 12.30
N VAL A 129 3.59 3.85 11.49
CA VAL A 129 2.16 4.04 11.72
C VAL A 129 1.55 2.70 12.11
N GLU A 130 1.02 2.62 13.34
CA GLU A 130 0.32 1.44 13.85
C GLU A 130 -1.20 1.67 13.79
N HIS A 131 -1.89 0.79 13.08
CA HIS A 131 -3.34 0.83 12.92
C HIS A 131 -4.01 -0.11 13.93
N ARG A 132 -4.88 0.45 14.77
CA ARG A 132 -5.51 -0.29 15.89
C ARG A 132 -6.84 -0.96 15.53
N ASP A 133 -7.46 -0.56 14.43
CA ASP A 133 -8.79 -1.02 14.02
C ASP A 133 -8.83 -1.31 12.52
N ARG A 134 -7.90 -2.15 12.04
CA ARG A 134 -7.93 -2.66 10.67
C ARG A 134 -8.84 -3.87 10.58
N GLY A 135 -10.04 -3.62 10.05
CA GLY A 135 -10.96 -4.66 9.65
C GLY A 135 -10.57 -5.35 8.34
N TYR A 136 -11.43 -6.24 7.87
CA TYR A 136 -11.26 -6.94 6.60
C TYR A 136 -11.37 -6.00 5.40
N VAL A 137 -10.52 -6.22 4.39
CA VAL A 137 -10.56 -5.47 3.13
C VAL A 137 -11.34 -6.27 2.08
N ARG A 138 -12.40 -5.67 1.53
CA ARG A 138 -13.18 -6.25 0.43
C ARG A 138 -12.31 -6.41 -0.82
N PRO A 139 -12.37 -7.53 -1.57
CA PRO A 139 -11.59 -7.67 -2.78
C PRO A 139 -12.21 -6.79 -3.88
N PRO A 140 -11.50 -6.51 -4.97
CA PRO A 140 -12.09 -5.83 -6.11
C PRO A 140 -13.36 -6.55 -6.59
N PHE A 141 -14.38 -5.77 -6.97
CA PHE A 141 -15.59 -6.32 -7.58
C PHE A 141 -15.23 -7.16 -8.81
N GLY A 142 -15.81 -8.36 -8.92
CA GLY A 142 -15.58 -9.26 -10.04
C GLY A 142 -14.47 -10.29 -9.82
N THR A 143 -13.80 -10.30 -8.66
CA THR A 143 -12.77 -11.30 -8.33
C THR A 143 -13.34 -12.72 -8.38
N TYR A 144 -14.51 -12.95 -7.77
CA TYR A 144 -15.16 -14.26 -7.79
C TYR A 144 -15.79 -14.54 -9.15
N THR A 145 -16.39 -13.55 -9.80
CA THR A 145 -17.00 -13.69 -11.13
C THR A 145 -15.97 -14.08 -12.20
N SER A 146 -14.79 -13.44 -12.19
CA SER A 146 -13.70 -13.77 -13.13
C SER A 146 -13.18 -15.19 -12.91
N LEU A 147 -12.99 -15.61 -11.65
CA LEU A 147 -12.61 -16.97 -11.30
C LEU A 147 -13.67 -17.99 -11.77
N ALA A 148 -14.95 -17.74 -11.46
CA ALA A 148 -16.05 -18.63 -11.84
C ALA A 148 -16.21 -18.71 -13.36
N GLY A 149 -16.05 -17.59 -14.07
CA GLY A 149 -16.02 -17.56 -15.53
C GLY A 149 -14.87 -18.38 -16.10
N GLY A 150 -13.66 -18.26 -15.54
CA GLY A 150 -12.49 -19.05 -15.93
C GLY A 150 -12.70 -20.56 -15.73
N VAL A 151 -13.21 -20.97 -14.57
CA VAL A 151 -13.54 -22.37 -14.27
C VAL A 151 -14.63 -22.89 -15.21
N ALA A 152 -15.66 -22.09 -15.48
CA ALA A 152 -16.72 -22.46 -16.40
C ALA A 152 -16.16 -22.70 -17.82
N VAL A 153 -15.35 -21.79 -18.35
CA VAL A 153 -14.71 -21.94 -19.68
C VAL A 153 -13.79 -23.17 -19.72
N ALA A 154 -12.96 -23.37 -18.70
CA ALA A 154 -12.07 -24.53 -18.62
C ALA A 154 -12.85 -25.86 -18.55
N SER A 155 -13.95 -25.90 -17.81
CA SER A 155 -14.80 -27.10 -17.69
C SER A 155 -15.49 -27.48 -19.01
N ILE A 156 -15.89 -26.47 -19.80
CA ILE A 156 -16.47 -26.66 -21.14
C ILE A 156 -15.43 -27.23 -22.11
N ALA A 157 -14.18 -26.78 -22.01
CA ALA A 157 -13.09 -27.26 -22.86
C ALA A 157 -12.63 -28.68 -22.49
N LEU A 158 -12.72 -29.06 -21.20
CA LEU A 158 -12.18 -30.31 -20.68
C LEU A 158 -13.22 -31.44 -20.51
N SER A 159 -14.54 -31.15 -20.52
CA SER A 159 -15.58 -32.16 -20.30
C SER A 159 -16.85 -31.90 -21.13
N ASN A 160 -17.42 -32.96 -21.71
CA ASN A 160 -18.67 -32.91 -22.48
C ASN A 160 -19.92 -32.81 -21.58
N TRP A 161 -20.09 -31.66 -20.93
CA TRP A 161 -21.37 -31.13 -20.43
C TRP A 161 -22.26 -32.08 -19.59
N SER A 162 -21.92 -32.23 -18.31
CA SER A 162 -22.94 -32.01 -17.29
C SER A 162 -22.84 -30.53 -16.90
N GLN A 163 -23.95 -29.83 -16.64
CA GLN A 163 -24.00 -28.36 -16.53
C GLN A 163 -23.92 -27.78 -15.09
N PRO A 164 -23.04 -28.20 -14.14
CA PRO A 164 -22.94 -27.54 -12.85
C PRO A 164 -22.07 -26.27 -12.86
N ALA A 165 -21.16 -26.11 -13.83
CA ALA A 165 -20.16 -25.03 -13.80
C ALA A 165 -20.72 -23.63 -14.19
N LEU A 166 -21.71 -23.56 -15.09
CA LEU A 166 -22.33 -22.28 -15.48
C LEU A 166 -23.15 -21.65 -14.34
N GLY A 167 -23.69 -22.47 -13.43
CA GLY A 167 -24.40 -22.00 -12.23
C GLY A 167 -23.50 -21.27 -11.23
N LEU A 168 -22.18 -21.39 -11.37
CA LEU A 168 -21.21 -20.69 -10.52
C LEU A 168 -21.11 -19.21 -10.86
N ILE A 169 -21.44 -18.77 -12.09
CA ILE A 169 -21.30 -17.35 -12.49
C ILE A 169 -22.29 -16.45 -11.72
N PRO A 170 -23.62 -16.72 -11.70
CA PRO A 170 -24.54 -15.90 -10.91
C PRO A 170 -24.26 -15.94 -9.41
N ALA A 171 -23.85 -17.11 -8.89
CA ALA A 171 -23.45 -17.26 -7.50
C ALA A 171 -22.19 -16.43 -7.16
N ALA A 172 -21.24 -16.36 -8.10
CA ALA A 172 -20.04 -15.56 -7.96
C ALA A 172 -20.29 -14.06 -8.06
N ILE A 173 -21.20 -13.61 -8.93
CA ILE A 173 -21.67 -12.21 -8.97
C ILE A 173 -22.29 -11.84 -7.63
N LEU A 174 -23.15 -12.70 -7.09
CA LEU A 174 -23.73 -12.49 -5.76
C LEU A 174 -22.64 -12.46 -4.68
N ALA A 175 -21.66 -13.36 -4.73
CA ALA A 175 -20.51 -13.34 -3.84
C ALA A 175 -19.67 -12.06 -3.98
N ASP A 176 -19.44 -11.52 -5.17
CA ASP A 176 -18.74 -10.25 -5.36
C ASP A 176 -19.48 -9.06 -4.73
N THR A 177 -20.81 -9.08 -4.76
CA THR A 177 -21.63 -8.03 -4.13
C THR A 177 -21.71 -8.17 -2.61
N THR A 178 -21.69 -9.40 -2.09
CA THR A 178 -21.97 -9.69 -0.66
C THR A 178 -20.75 -10.04 0.17
N ASN A 179 -19.66 -10.54 -0.44
CA ASN A 179 -18.53 -11.10 0.26
C ASN A 179 -17.38 -10.09 0.38
N GLY A 180 -16.97 -9.80 1.62
CA GLY A 180 -15.69 -9.16 1.91
C GLY A 180 -14.58 -10.20 1.90
N SER A 181 -13.38 -9.83 1.45
CA SER A 181 -12.25 -10.75 1.30
C SER A 181 -11.55 -10.82 2.63
N TRP A 182 -11.05 -12.00 2.96
CA TRP A 182 -10.34 -12.29 4.18
C TRP A 182 -8.84 -12.21 3.91
N THR A 183 -8.39 -11.07 3.40
CA THR A 183 -6.96 -10.79 3.27
C THR A 183 -6.53 -9.98 4.47
N HIS A 184 -5.75 -10.59 5.35
CA HIS A 184 -5.19 -9.89 6.50
C HIS A 184 -4.20 -8.83 6.02
N VAL A 185 -4.61 -7.57 6.10
CA VAL A 185 -3.72 -6.43 5.91
C VAL A 185 -2.80 -6.32 7.12
N GLY A 186 -1.53 -6.01 6.89
CA GLY A 186 -0.61 -5.68 7.98
C GLY A 186 -1.15 -4.50 8.79
N ASN A 187 -0.96 -4.53 10.11
CA ASN A 187 -1.37 -3.46 11.01
C ASN A 187 -0.35 -2.32 11.07
N GLU A 188 0.77 -2.44 10.36
CA GLU A 188 1.86 -1.49 10.41
C GLU A 188 2.29 -1.07 9.03
N GLU A 189 2.47 0.24 8.91
CA GLU A 189 3.05 0.89 7.75
C GLU A 189 4.21 1.76 8.21
N ILE A 190 5.09 2.06 7.27
CA ILE A 190 6.13 3.07 7.44
C ILE A 190 5.93 4.16 6.40
N ILE A 191 6.14 5.41 6.82
CA ILE A 191 6.26 6.56 5.95
C ILE A 191 7.74 6.94 5.96
N ILE A 192 8.36 6.92 4.78
CA ILE A 192 9.76 7.27 4.61
C ILE A 192 9.81 8.58 3.85
N THR A 193 10.28 9.63 4.51
CA THR A 193 10.39 10.96 3.93
C THR A 193 11.86 11.28 3.68
N THR A 194 12.20 11.56 2.43
CA THR A 194 13.53 12.03 2.01
C THR A 194 13.42 13.48 1.56
N GLN A 195 14.15 14.37 2.23
CA GLN A 195 14.17 15.80 1.94
C GLN A 195 15.59 16.27 1.68
N ILE A 196 15.76 17.12 0.68
CA ILE A 196 17.03 17.79 0.41
C ILE A 196 16.83 19.26 0.75
N VAL A 197 17.60 19.73 1.74
CA VAL A 197 17.49 21.07 2.29
C VAL A 197 18.77 21.84 2.05
N ASP A 198 18.64 23.08 1.59
CA ASP A 198 19.72 24.05 1.45
C ASP A 198 19.35 25.28 2.27
N GLU A 199 20.06 25.51 3.37
CA GLU A 199 19.75 26.56 4.35
C GLU A 199 18.29 26.50 4.84
N ASP A 200 17.44 27.41 4.38
CA ASP A 200 16.01 27.53 4.74
C ASP A 200 15.06 26.97 3.66
N ARG A 201 15.60 26.36 2.60
CA ARG A 201 14.83 25.92 1.43
C ARG A 201 14.83 24.40 1.28
N ILE A 202 13.65 23.85 1.07
CA ILE A 202 13.48 22.47 0.63
C ILE A 202 13.60 22.45 -0.90
N LEU A 203 14.68 21.85 -1.41
CA LEU A 203 14.96 21.73 -2.84
C LEU A 203 14.32 20.47 -3.46
N TYR A 204 14.11 19.43 -2.65
CA TYR A 204 13.47 18.17 -3.02
C TYR A 204 12.78 17.57 -1.79
N SER A 205 11.62 16.94 -1.97
CA SER A 205 10.91 16.18 -0.95
C SER A 205 10.16 15.02 -1.59
N SER A 206 10.33 13.84 -1.05
CA SER A 206 9.62 12.62 -1.44
C SER A 206 9.15 11.89 -0.17
N SER A 207 7.92 11.39 -0.17
CA SER A 207 7.35 10.60 0.92
C SER A 207 6.74 9.33 0.34
N ASN A 208 7.23 8.17 0.78
CA ASN A 208 6.79 6.87 0.30
C ASN A 208 6.21 6.06 1.47
N ILE A 209 5.15 5.30 1.20
CA ILE A 209 4.43 4.55 2.23
C ILE A 209 4.48 3.06 1.92
N TYR A 210 4.93 2.25 2.87
CA TYR A 210 5.06 0.80 2.70
C TYR A 210 4.46 0.03 3.87
N TYR A 211 3.93 -1.14 3.58
CA TYR A 211 3.62 -2.12 4.62
C TYR A 211 4.89 -2.71 5.21
N ILE A 212 4.86 -3.04 6.51
CA ILE A 212 5.90 -3.85 7.16
C ILE A 212 5.29 -5.06 7.87
N ASN A 213 6.13 -6.01 8.29
CA ASN A 213 5.69 -7.03 9.23
C ASN A 213 5.80 -6.47 10.65
N ALA A 214 4.83 -6.80 11.52
CA ALA A 214 4.85 -6.31 12.90
C ALA A 214 6.08 -6.79 13.69
N GLY A 215 6.62 -7.96 13.36
CA GLY A 215 7.86 -8.48 13.95
C GLY A 215 9.10 -7.64 13.62
N ASP A 216 9.06 -6.89 12.51
CA ASP A 216 10.19 -6.15 11.96
C ASP A 216 10.24 -4.70 12.45
N ARG A 217 9.30 -4.29 13.32
CA ARG A 217 9.16 -2.91 13.83
C ARG A 217 10.47 -2.34 14.38
N ARG A 218 11.30 -3.18 15.00
CA ARG A 218 12.58 -2.77 15.58
C ARG A 218 13.58 -2.26 14.54
N HIS A 219 13.50 -2.70 13.29
CA HIS A 219 14.35 -2.19 12.21
C HIS A 219 14.06 -0.73 11.91
N TYR A 220 12.80 -0.28 12.09
CA TYR A 220 12.32 1.04 11.69
C TYR A 220 12.12 2.01 12.86
N ALA A 221 11.72 1.51 14.03
CA ALA A 221 11.50 2.31 15.23
C ALA A 221 11.92 1.55 16.50
N PRO A 222 13.23 1.35 16.73
CA PRO A 222 13.72 0.58 17.88
C PRO A 222 13.34 1.22 19.22
N HIS A 223 13.16 2.53 19.27
CA HIS A 223 12.71 3.27 20.46
C HIS A 223 11.25 2.99 20.85
N ARG A 224 10.43 2.40 19.97
CA ARG A 224 9.03 2.01 20.26
C ARG A 224 8.89 0.56 20.72
N VAL A 225 9.98 -0.19 20.78
CA VAL A 225 9.98 -1.59 21.22
C VAL A 225 10.61 -1.68 22.61
N PRO A 226 9.94 -2.29 23.61
CA PRO A 226 10.55 -2.53 24.91
C PRO A 226 11.88 -3.28 24.76
N GLN A 227 12.94 -2.78 25.40
CA GLN A 227 14.22 -3.48 25.43
C GLN A 227 14.08 -4.77 26.22
N ALA A 228 14.66 -5.86 25.72
CA ALA A 228 14.81 -7.06 26.52
C ALA A 228 15.67 -6.71 27.75
N PRO A 229 15.33 -7.22 28.96
CA PRO A 229 16.10 -6.91 30.16
C PRO A 229 17.55 -7.35 29.97
N THR A 230 18.49 -6.46 30.25
CA THR A 230 19.92 -6.76 30.23
C THR A 230 20.17 -7.89 31.24
N ILE A 231 20.61 -9.06 30.76
CA ILE A 231 21.05 -10.13 31.65
C ILE A 231 22.24 -9.58 32.43
N PRO A 232 22.20 -9.53 33.77
CA PRO A 232 23.33 -9.01 34.53
C PRO A 232 24.56 -9.87 34.22
N SER A 233 25.59 -9.26 33.62
CA SER A 233 26.88 -9.89 33.48
C SER A 233 27.57 -9.80 34.85
N VAL A 234 27.84 -10.95 35.46
CA VAL A 234 28.71 -11.01 36.63
C VAL A 234 30.13 -10.84 36.12
N SER A 235 30.77 -9.72 36.44
CA SER A 235 32.21 -9.57 36.23
C SER A 235 32.93 -10.56 37.14
N ILE A 236 33.48 -11.62 36.56
CA ILE A 236 34.43 -12.48 37.27
C ILE A 236 35.73 -11.69 37.33
N THR A 237 35.97 -11.03 38.46
CA THR A 237 37.28 -10.46 38.75
C THR A 237 38.17 -11.62 39.22
N ASP A 238 39.15 -12.01 38.40
CA ASP A 238 40.18 -13.02 38.75
C ASP A 238 41.19 -12.48 39.77
N THR A 239 40.70 -11.95 40.89
CA THR A 239 41.52 -11.68 42.08
C THR A 239 41.18 -12.73 43.12
N TRP A 240 42.04 -13.74 43.21
CA TRP A 240 42.11 -14.69 44.33
C TRP A 240 42.96 -14.14 45.46
#